data_AF-A0A955SAE3-F1
#
_entry.id   AF-A0A955SAE3-F1
#
_cell.length_a   1.000
_cell.length_b   1.000
_cell.length_c   1.000
_cell.angle_alpha   90.00
_cell.angle_beta   90.00
_cell.angle_gamma   90.00
#
_symmetry.space_group_name_H-M   'P 1'
#
loop_
_entity.id
_entity.type
_entity.pdbx_description
1 polymer ?
#
loop_
_entity_poly.entity_id
_entity_poly.type
_entity_poly.pdbx_seq_one_letter_code
_entity_poly.pdbx_strand_id
1 'polypeptide(L)'
;MIESSPPYDLDNSYPEIQSAISQGRRGNNSEAAATLEAFIEDHPNHVGALGHLAHIHELRDRPDLALPVYLRICDLAPEYPLARYRLAECYFDLGDYRKARLNYLKLDGSPFFEDENVLQRLTLCEPWPKRMARQAPRALFGIIKKFGQSGFASSFCKEVISIPSQNEAIGKVGVSGWFSYLNRHYISGDAWKDPKNPCDLCGGEKFETVFFYQDQKVVRCLECGLETVERKPPEGLDIQTGYYDRDSTIEEFIGLGWRDEKTLQLRIDLLKSLFQKAGEPFPQTHGSAFEIGFGQGHFLKEIEKLGYQVRGMETAPKLVAFATMELGLSGYVGSVETIDETPESYDLILAYHVLEHLDHPSRLFEKVSGILRKGGCLVIETPVAELAKMPFNKQMDDSIGYANYHHLHFFTPPHVRQYFEKHGFEVVGEYLLYPDTHPTGGFLGRKKETVI
;
A
#
# COMPACT_ATOMS: atom_id res chain seq x y z
N MET A 1 -32.12 -40.83 2.91
CA MET A 1 -32.33 -41.24 4.31
C MET A 1 -31.02 -41.12 5.05
N ILE A 2 -30.75 -39.97 5.68
CA ILE A 2 -30.42 -39.83 7.12
C ILE A 2 -30.94 -38.42 7.46
N GLU A 3 -32.23 -38.35 7.79
CA GLU A 3 -32.76 -37.29 8.64
C GLU A 3 -32.21 -37.56 10.04
N SER A 4 -31.15 -36.86 10.40
CA SER A 4 -30.85 -36.62 11.81
C SER A 4 -30.52 -35.14 11.90
N SER A 5 -31.40 -34.36 12.53
CA SER A 5 -31.06 -33.02 12.99
C SER A 5 -29.70 -33.08 13.69
N PRO A 6 -28.82 -32.07 13.49
CA PRO A 6 -27.51 -32.07 14.15
C PRO A 6 -27.68 -32.30 15.66
N PRO A 7 -26.73 -32.97 16.34
CA PRO A 7 -26.87 -33.36 17.75
C PRO A 7 -26.85 -32.18 18.73
N TYR A 8 -26.93 -30.95 18.23
CA TYR A 8 -26.83 -29.70 18.98
C TYR A 8 -27.92 -28.72 18.53
N ASP A 9 -28.37 -27.88 19.47
CA ASP A 9 -29.49 -26.96 19.28
C ASP A 9 -29.09 -25.74 18.44
N LEU A 10 -29.53 -25.74 17.18
CA LEU A 10 -29.44 -24.60 16.25
C LEU A 10 -30.76 -23.84 16.15
N ASP A 11 -31.74 -24.11 17.01
CA ASP A 11 -33.06 -23.53 16.89
C ASP A 11 -33.03 -22.03 17.19
N ASN A 12 -33.23 -21.23 16.15
CA ASN A 12 -33.31 -19.79 16.30
C ASN A 12 -34.76 -19.33 16.59
N SER A 13 -35.73 -20.22 16.80
CA SER A 13 -37.14 -19.88 16.97
C SER A 13 -37.46 -19.10 18.25
N TYR A 14 -36.55 -19.10 19.23
CA TYR A 14 -36.71 -18.36 20.49
C TYR A 14 -36.90 -16.85 20.23
N PRO A 15 -37.92 -16.21 20.85
CA PRO A 15 -38.18 -14.78 20.70
C PRO A 15 -36.96 -13.90 21.03
N GLU A 16 -36.17 -14.30 22.02
CA GLU A 16 -34.96 -13.62 22.47
C GLU A 16 -33.86 -13.63 21.39
N ILE A 17 -33.65 -14.79 20.76
CA ILE A 17 -32.70 -14.94 19.65
C ILE A 17 -33.17 -14.12 18.44
N GLN A 18 -34.45 -14.19 18.07
CA GLN A 18 -35.02 -13.37 16.99
C GLN A 18 -34.91 -11.87 17.26
N SER A 19 -35.13 -11.46 18.51
CA SER A 19 -34.95 -10.08 18.97
C SER A 19 -33.51 -9.62 18.80
N ALA A 20 -32.55 -10.42 19.26
CA ALA A 20 -31.12 -10.12 19.14
C ALA A 20 -30.66 -10.02 17.68
N ILE A 21 -31.12 -10.92 16.80
CA ILE A 21 -30.84 -10.86 15.36
C ILE A 21 -31.38 -9.53 14.76
N SER A 22 -32.59 -9.14 15.14
CA SER A 22 -33.21 -7.88 14.69
C SER A 22 -32.49 -6.63 15.21
N GLN A 23 -31.99 -6.65 16.45
CA GLN A 23 -31.14 -5.60 17.02
C GLN A 23 -29.79 -5.51 16.27
N GLY A 24 -29.12 -6.64 16.03
CA GLY A 24 -27.86 -6.70 15.27
C GLY A 24 -28.00 -6.16 13.85
N ARG A 25 -29.08 -6.51 13.13
CA ARG A 25 -29.38 -5.97 11.79
C ARG A 25 -29.58 -4.45 11.76
N ARG A 26 -29.94 -3.85 12.90
CA ARG A 26 -30.09 -2.39 13.06
C ARG A 26 -28.80 -1.71 13.55
N GLY A 27 -27.72 -2.46 13.73
CA GLY A 27 -26.44 -1.95 14.24
C GLY A 27 -26.38 -1.83 15.78
N ASN A 28 -27.42 -2.28 16.49
CA ASN A 28 -27.48 -2.23 17.96
C ASN A 28 -26.72 -3.42 18.60
N ASN A 29 -25.44 -3.58 18.24
CA ASN A 29 -24.65 -4.77 18.57
C ASN A 29 -24.44 -4.98 20.08
N SER A 30 -24.39 -3.90 20.88
CA SER A 30 -24.28 -4.02 22.35
C SER A 30 -25.56 -4.54 23.01
N GLU A 31 -26.72 -4.12 22.51
CA GLU A 31 -28.03 -4.55 23.00
C GLU A 31 -28.33 -6.00 22.60
N ALA A 32 -27.95 -6.36 21.36
CA ALA A 32 -28.01 -7.73 20.85
C ALA A 32 -27.13 -8.69 21.68
N ALA A 33 -25.90 -8.28 21.99
CA ALA A 33 -25.00 -9.07 22.83
C ALA A 33 -25.59 -9.30 24.23
N ALA A 34 -26.08 -8.25 24.90
CA ALA A 34 -26.69 -8.37 26.23
C ALA A 34 -27.93 -9.28 26.23
N THR A 35 -28.77 -9.19 25.19
CA THR A 35 -29.94 -10.06 25.03
C THR A 35 -29.54 -11.53 24.88
N LEU A 36 -28.49 -11.82 24.10
CA LEU A 36 -27.97 -13.17 23.91
C LEU A 36 -27.26 -13.69 25.17
N GLU A 37 -26.48 -12.87 25.85
CA GLU A 37 -25.82 -13.21 27.12
C GLU A 37 -26.86 -13.65 28.17
N ALA A 38 -27.93 -12.87 28.36
CA ALA A 38 -29.02 -13.23 29.28
C ALA A 38 -29.71 -14.54 28.90
N PHE A 39 -29.97 -14.77 27.61
CA PHE A 39 -30.55 -16.03 27.14
C PHE A 39 -29.62 -17.23 27.39
N ILE A 40 -28.31 -17.06 27.20
CA ILE A 40 -27.28 -18.08 27.39
C ILE A 40 -27.08 -18.41 28.88
N GLU A 41 -27.41 -17.51 29.81
CA GLU A 41 -27.41 -17.83 31.25
C GLU A 41 -28.38 -18.97 31.57
N ASP A 42 -29.58 -18.92 30.99
CA ASP A 42 -30.61 -19.95 31.17
C ASP A 42 -30.43 -21.15 30.21
N HIS A 43 -29.80 -20.93 29.05
CA HIS A 43 -29.57 -21.93 28.00
C HIS A 43 -28.09 -22.07 27.63
N PRO A 44 -27.22 -22.50 28.58
CA PRO A 44 -25.77 -22.44 28.43
C PRO A 44 -25.21 -23.23 27.23
N ASN A 45 -25.91 -24.25 26.77
CA ASN A 45 -25.41 -25.13 25.71
C ASN A 45 -26.11 -24.88 24.36
N HIS A 46 -26.87 -23.80 24.23
CA HIS A 46 -27.58 -23.48 23.00
C HIS A 46 -26.62 -22.95 21.93
N VAL A 47 -26.27 -23.79 20.95
CA VAL A 47 -25.25 -23.51 19.94
C VAL A 47 -25.66 -22.36 19.01
N GLY A 48 -26.95 -22.26 18.63
CA GLY A 48 -27.47 -21.12 17.85
C GLY A 48 -27.22 -19.76 18.52
N ALA A 49 -27.65 -19.59 19.77
CA ALA A 49 -27.44 -18.37 20.56
C ALA A 49 -25.94 -18.04 20.74
N LEU A 50 -25.12 -19.03 21.08
CA LEU A 50 -23.66 -18.86 21.18
C LEU A 50 -23.06 -18.40 19.84
N GLY A 51 -23.50 -18.96 18.71
CA GLY A 51 -23.06 -18.58 17.37
C GLY A 51 -23.40 -17.13 17.04
N HIS A 52 -24.62 -16.69 17.38
CA HIS A 52 -25.03 -15.30 17.21
C HIS A 52 -24.24 -14.35 18.11
N LEU A 53 -23.95 -14.73 19.36
CA LEU A 53 -23.16 -13.92 20.29
C LEU A 53 -21.72 -13.74 19.77
N ALA A 54 -21.09 -14.84 19.35
CA ALA A 54 -19.74 -14.81 18.80
C ALA A 54 -19.65 -13.91 17.56
N HIS A 55 -20.63 -14.01 16.65
CA HIS A 55 -20.70 -13.18 15.46
C HIS A 55 -20.89 -11.69 15.79
N ILE A 56 -21.70 -11.36 16.81
CA ILE A 56 -21.87 -9.98 17.27
C ILE A 56 -20.55 -9.43 17.83
N HIS A 57 -19.72 -10.24 18.49
CA HIS A 57 -18.38 -9.82 18.91
C HIS A 57 -17.43 -9.60 17.72
N GLU A 58 -17.50 -10.43 16.68
CA GLU A 58 -16.75 -10.20 15.42
C GLU A 58 -17.16 -8.86 14.76
N LEU A 59 -18.46 -8.56 14.66
CA LEU A 59 -18.96 -7.28 14.12
C LEU A 59 -18.55 -6.05 14.94
N ARG A 60 -18.09 -6.25 16.17
CA ARG A 60 -17.56 -5.20 17.05
C ARG A 60 -16.04 -5.12 17.01
N ASP A 61 -15.38 -5.87 16.13
CA ASP A 61 -13.93 -6.00 16.06
C ASP A 61 -13.31 -6.46 17.38
N ARG A 62 -13.97 -7.43 18.03
CA ARG A 62 -13.58 -8.01 19.33
C ARG A 62 -13.33 -9.52 19.22
N PRO A 63 -12.30 -9.95 18.47
CA PRO A 63 -11.96 -11.37 18.35
C PRO A 63 -11.54 -11.98 19.69
N ASP A 64 -11.08 -11.17 20.65
CA ASP A 64 -10.77 -11.57 22.03
C ASP A 64 -12.01 -12.07 22.79
N LEU A 65 -13.19 -11.50 22.51
CA LEU A 65 -14.47 -11.90 23.10
C LEU A 65 -15.14 -13.03 22.31
N ALA A 66 -14.99 -13.06 20.98
CA ALA A 66 -15.54 -14.10 20.13
C ALA A 66 -14.85 -15.46 20.33
N LEU A 67 -13.52 -15.46 20.52
CA LEU A 67 -12.69 -16.67 20.66
C LEU A 67 -13.18 -17.65 21.74
N PRO A 68 -13.42 -17.26 23.02
CA PRO A 68 -13.91 -18.18 24.05
C PRO A 68 -15.31 -18.73 23.74
N VAL A 69 -16.15 -17.96 23.04
CA VAL A 69 -17.48 -18.41 22.62
C VAL A 69 -17.37 -19.47 21.52
N TYR A 70 -16.52 -19.26 20.51
CA TYR A 70 -16.26 -20.26 19.47
C TYR A 70 -15.58 -21.53 20.00
N LEU A 71 -14.70 -21.42 21.00
CA LEU A 71 -14.16 -22.59 21.69
C LEU A 71 -15.27 -23.43 22.32
N ARG A 72 -16.19 -22.77 23.04
CA ARG A 72 -17.35 -23.43 23.64
C ARG A 72 -18.27 -24.07 22.60
N ILE A 73 -18.50 -23.42 21.47
CA ILE A 73 -19.28 -24.00 20.36
C ILE A 73 -18.56 -25.22 19.79
N CYS A 74 -17.24 -25.17 19.59
CA CYS A 74 -16.48 -26.31 19.09
C CYS A 74 -16.39 -27.48 20.09
N ASP A 75 -16.53 -27.23 21.40
CA ASP A 75 -16.63 -28.28 22.42
C ASP A 75 -18.03 -28.93 22.42
N LEU A 76 -19.09 -28.14 22.27
CA LEU A 76 -20.49 -28.60 22.21
C LEU A 76 -20.84 -29.26 20.87
N ALA A 77 -20.27 -28.75 19.78
CA ALA A 77 -20.53 -29.16 18.41
C ALA A 77 -19.21 -29.32 17.62
N PRO A 78 -18.40 -30.37 17.90
CA PRO A 78 -17.09 -30.57 17.27
C PRO A 78 -17.14 -30.77 15.75
N GLU A 79 -18.28 -31.20 15.23
CA GLU A 79 -18.53 -31.47 13.81
C GLU A 79 -19.14 -30.25 13.08
N TYR A 80 -19.31 -29.10 13.74
CA TYR A 80 -19.87 -27.90 13.10
C TYR A 80 -18.78 -27.11 12.35
N PRO A 81 -18.71 -27.19 11.00
CA PRO A 81 -17.53 -26.70 10.27
C PRO A 81 -17.42 -25.17 10.28
N LEU A 82 -18.56 -24.47 10.27
CA LEU A 82 -18.58 -23.00 10.30
C LEU A 82 -17.99 -22.44 11.60
N ALA A 83 -18.35 -23.01 12.76
CA ALA A 83 -17.78 -22.58 14.03
C ALA A 83 -16.27 -22.83 14.10
N ARG A 84 -15.81 -23.96 13.53
CA ARG A 84 -14.39 -24.29 13.48
C ARG A 84 -13.60 -23.40 12.52
N TYR A 85 -14.22 -22.97 11.42
CA TYR A 85 -13.66 -21.96 10.52
C TYR A 85 -13.57 -20.59 11.19
N ARG A 86 -14.64 -20.10 11.84
CA ARG A 86 -14.62 -18.82 12.57
C ARG A 86 -13.65 -18.82 13.75
N LEU A 87 -13.51 -19.95 14.45
CA LEU A 87 -12.47 -20.15 15.46
C LEU A 87 -11.06 -20.01 14.88
N ALA A 88 -10.83 -20.52 13.66
CA ALA A 88 -9.55 -20.40 12.98
C ALA A 88 -9.26 -18.94 12.59
N GLU A 89 -10.25 -18.19 12.08
CA GLU A 89 -10.12 -16.76 11.80
C GLU A 89 -9.82 -15.97 13.09
N CYS A 90 -10.54 -16.21 14.20
CA CYS A 90 -10.25 -15.56 15.48
C CYS A 90 -8.80 -15.78 15.95
N TYR A 91 -8.28 -17.01 15.83
CA TYR A 91 -6.86 -17.28 16.13
C TYR A 91 -5.91 -16.60 15.15
N PHE A 92 -6.30 -16.46 13.89
CA PHE A 92 -5.52 -15.78 12.87
C PHE A 92 -5.41 -14.28 13.18
N ASP A 93 -6.53 -13.63 13.48
CA ASP A 93 -6.62 -12.20 13.78
C ASP A 93 -5.87 -11.84 15.08
N LEU A 94 -5.87 -12.76 16.06
CA LEU A 94 -5.10 -12.64 17.29
C LEU A 94 -3.61 -13.03 17.13
N GLY A 95 -3.18 -13.44 15.93
CA GLY A 95 -1.78 -13.76 15.61
C GLY A 95 -1.30 -15.15 16.08
N ASP A 96 -2.17 -16.02 16.60
CA ASP A 96 -1.83 -17.41 16.96
C ASP A 96 -1.95 -18.34 15.73
N TYR A 97 -1.07 -18.12 14.75
CA TYR A 97 -1.07 -18.85 13.48
C TYR A 97 -0.94 -20.37 13.63
N ARG A 98 -0.31 -20.84 14.72
CA ARG A 98 -0.22 -22.27 15.01
C ARG A 98 -1.59 -22.87 15.28
N LYS A 99 -2.38 -22.24 16.16
CA LYS A 99 -3.75 -22.70 16.47
C LYS A 99 -4.72 -22.43 15.32
N ALA A 100 -4.55 -21.33 14.60
CA ALA A 100 -5.32 -21.07 13.37
C ALA A 100 -5.14 -22.22 12.37
N ARG A 101 -3.88 -22.58 12.05
CA ARG A 101 -3.57 -23.70 11.15
C ARG A 101 -4.18 -25.03 11.59
N LEU A 102 -4.07 -25.35 12.89
CA LEU A 102 -4.62 -26.61 13.42
C LEU A 102 -6.14 -26.67 13.23
N ASN A 103 -6.85 -25.54 13.34
CA ASN A 103 -8.29 -25.50 13.12
C ASN A 103 -8.65 -25.51 11.63
N TYR A 104 -7.94 -24.79 10.77
CA TYR A 104 -8.14 -24.89 9.30
C TYR A 104 -7.92 -26.32 8.79
N LEU A 105 -6.89 -27.03 9.26
CA LEU A 105 -6.65 -28.42 8.84
C LEU A 105 -7.74 -29.39 9.30
N LYS A 106 -8.46 -29.08 10.37
CA LYS A 106 -9.61 -29.88 10.84
C LYS A 106 -10.87 -29.65 10.01
N LEU A 107 -10.85 -28.72 9.05
CA LEU A 107 -11.92 -28.54 8.08
C LEU A 107 -11.79 -29.49 6.88
N ASP A 108 -10.68 -30.25 6.74
CA ASP A 108 -10.45 -31.19 5.65
C ASP A 108 -11.64 -32.14 5.44
N GLY A 109 -12.12 -32.21 4.20
CA GLY A 109 -13.36 -32.93 3.84
C GLY A 109 -14.67 -32.13 4.01
N SER A 110 -14.63 -30.87 4.46
CA SER A 110 -15.78 -29.96 4.49
C SER A 110 -15.76 -28.97 3.31
N PRO A 111 -16.92 -28.40 2.92
CA PRO A 111 -17.00 -27.38 1.86
C PRO A 111 -16.15 -26.13 2.12
N PHE A 112 -15.79 -25.85 3.38
CA PHE A 112 -14.96 -24.71 3.75
C PHE A 112 -13.46 -24.94 3.49
N PHE A 113 -13.01 -26.18 3.34
CA PHE A 113 -11.57 -26.46 3.19
C PHE A 113 -11.03 -26.15 1.80
N GLU A 114 -11.88 -26.28 0.78
CA GLU A 114 -11.56 -25.94 -0.61
C GLU A 114 -11.79 -24.45 -0.91
N ASP A 115 -12.23 -23.66 0.08
CA ASP A 115 -12.34 -22.20 -0.03
C ASP A 115 -10.94 -21.59 -0.26
N GLU A 116 -10.82 -20.76 -1.29
CA GLU A 116 -9.57 -20.11 -1.68
C GLU A 116 -8.95 -19.32 -0.52
N ASN A 117 -9.80 -18.72 0.34
CA ASN A 117 -9.36 -18.01 1.53
C ASN A 117 -8.69 -18.95 2.54
N VAL A 118 -9.23 -20.16 2.76
CA VAL A 118 -8.66 -21.13 3.71
C VAL A 118 -7.32 -21.67 3.19
N LEU A 119 -7.19 -21.92 1.89
CA LEU A 119 -5.92 -22.34 1.28
C LEU A 119 -4.83 -21.25 1.39
N GLN A 120 -5.20 -19.98 1.19
CA GLN A 120 -4.31 -18.85 1.38
C GLN A 120 -3.89 -18.72 2.85
N ARG A 121 -4.83 -18.78 3.79
CA ARG A 121 -4.58 -18.73 5.24
C ARG A 121 -3.71 -19.89 5.72
N LEU A 122 -3.92 -21.11 5.22
CA LEU A 122 -3.07 -22.28 5.51
C LEU A 122 -1.63 -22.09 5.05
N THR A 123 -1.43 -21.42 3.92
CA THR A 123 -0.11 -21.07 3.38
C THR A 123 0.60 -20.04 4.27
N LEU A 124 -0.14 -19.05 4.77
CA LEU A 124 0.37 -18.05 5.71
C LEU A 124 0.71 -18.67 7.08
N CYS A 125 -0.06 -19.65 7.54
CA CYS A 125 0.15 -20.29 8.83
C CYS A 125 1.14 -21.47 8.82
N GLU A 126 1.67 -21.88 7.65
CA GLU A 126 2.54 -23.06 7.55
C GLU A 126 3.85 -22.89 8.34
N PRO A 127 4.24 -23.85 9.20
CA PRO A 127 5.51 -23.77 9.92
C PRO A 127 6.67 -23.67 8.94
N TRP A 128 7.47 -22.61 9.10
CA TRP A 128 8.59 -22.26 8.22
C TRP A 128 9.48 -23.45 7.78
N PRO A 129 9.86 -24.42 8.65
CA PRO A 129 10.69 -25.55 8.23
C PRO A 129 10.04 -26.46 7.18
N LYS A 130 8.72 -26.66 7.22
CA LYS A 130 7.99 -27.53 6.27
C LYS A 130 7.74 -26.82 4.94
N ARG A 131 7.40 -25.52 4.99
CA ARG A 131 7.31 -24.66 3.81
C ARG A 131 8.65 -24.60 3.08
N MET A 132 9.75 -24.43 3.81
CA MET A 132 11.11 -24.47 3.29
C MET A 132 11.48 -25.83 2.70
N ALA A 133 11.16 -26.95 3.37
CA ALA A 133 11.45 -28.28 2.82
C ALA A 133 10.74 -28.56 1.48
N ARG A 134 9.53 -28.04 1.26
CA ARG A 134 8.81 -28.14 -0.02
C ARG A 134 9.33 -27.17 -1.08
N GLN A 135 9.76 -25.97 -0.69
CA GLN A 135 10.24 -24.94 -1.61
C GLN A 135 11.72 -25.12 -1.97
N ALA A 136 12.54 -25.72 -1.10
CA ALA A 136 13.99 -25.85 -1.26
C ALA A 136 14.41 -26.56 -2.56
N PRO A 137 13.77 -27.66 -3.01
CA PRO A 137 14.13 -28.28 -4.29
C PRO A 137 13.80 -27.40 -5.50
N ARG A 138 12.66 -26.69 -5.48
CA ARG A 138 12.27 -25.74 -6.54
C ARG A 138 13.19 -24.52 -6.54
N ALA A 139 13.55 -24.05 -5.35
CA ALA A 139 14.51 -22.98 -5.11
C ALA A 139 15.88 -23.31 -5.70
N LEU A 140 16.42 -24.47 -5.33
CA LEU A 140 17.71 -24.95 -5.83
C LEU A 140 17.71 -25.12 -7.36
N PHE A 141 16.65 -25.69 -7.92
CA PHE A 141 16.51 -25.85 -9.37
C PHE A 141 16.42 -24.52 -10.11
N GLY A 142 15.66 -23.55 -9.57
CA GLY A 142 15.54 -22.19 -10.13
C GLY A 142 16.88 -21.45 -10.14
N ILE A 143 17.62 -21.52 -9.04
CA ILE A 143 18.97 -20.93 -8.94
C ILE A 143 19.92 -21.59 -9.93
N ILE A 144 19.96 -22.94 -10.01
CA ILE A 144 20.82 -23.68 -10.95
C ILE A 144 20.54 -23.27 -12.40
N LYS A 145 19.26 -23.13 -12.78
CA LYS A 145 18.88 -22.71 -14.14
C LYS A 145 19.40 -21.30 -14.49
N LYS A 146 19.56 -20.42 -13.49
CA LYS A 146 20.00 -19.03 -13.68
C LYS A 146 21.50 -18.82 -13.55
N PHE A 147 22.27 -19.77 -13.01
CA PHE A 147 23.73 -19.66 -12.90
C PHE A 147 24.45 -19.45 -14.24
N GLY A 148 23.84 -19.83 -15.37
CA GLY A 148 24.35 -19.54 -16.72
C GLY A 148 24.00 -18.15 -17.28
N GLN A 149 23.19 -17.35 -16.57
CA GLN A 149 22.81 -16.01 -17.01
C GLN A 149 23.85 -14.97 -16.59
N SER A 150 24.24 -14.08 -17.52
CA SER A 150 25.31 -13.10 -17.32
C SER A 150 25.02 -12.13 -16.17
N GLY A 151 25.76 -12.22 -15.07
CA GLY A 151 25.63 -11.33 -13.91
C GLY A 151 24.79 -11.89 -12.75
N PHE A 152 24.05 -12.99 -12.95
CA PHE A 152 23.27 -13.62 -11.88
C PHE A 152 24.16 -14.11 -10.74
N ALA A 153 25.20 -14.88 -11.04
CA ALA A 153 26.11 -15.45 -10.04
C ALA A 153 26.77 -14.34 -9.20
N SER A 154 27.20 -13.24 -9.83
CA SER A 154 27.78 -12.08 -9.14
C SER A 154 26.76 -11.40 -8.22
N SER A 155 25.54 -11.13 -8.72
CA SER A 155 24.45 -10.52 -7.95
C SER A 155 24.02 -11.38 -6.75
N PHE A 156 23.88 -12.70 -6.95
CA PHE A 156 23.50 -13.64 -5.89
C PHE A 156 24.60 -13.81 -4.85
N CYS A 157 25.87 -13.93 -5.26
CA CYS A 157 26.99 -14.00 -4.33
C CYS A 157 27.11 -12.74 -3.47
N LYS A 158 26.91 -11.53 -4.06
CA LYS A 158 26.90 -10.28 -3.29
C LYS A 158 25.82 -10.28 -2.21
N GLU A 159 24.61 -10.72 -2.55
CA GLU A 159 23.51 -10.81 -1.59
C GLU A 159 23.85 -11.75 -0.43
N VAL A 160 24.33 -12.96 -0.75
CA VAL A 160 24.71 -13.96 0.26
C VAL A 160 25.85 -13.48 1.16
N ILE A 161 26.87 -12.84 0.59
CA ILE A 161 28.01 -12.30 1.35
C ILE A 161 27.57 -11.17 2.29
N SER A 162 26.53 -10.42 1.92
CA SER A 162 26.02 -9.30 2.72
C SER A 162 25.09 -9.71 3.87
N ILE A 163 24.70 -10.99 3.99
CA ILE A 163 23.80 -11.49 5.05
C ILE A 163 24.25 -11.05 6.46
N PRO A 164 25.54 -11.16 6.86
CA PRO A 164 25.95 -10.78 8.21
C PRO A 164 25.68 -9.29 8.53
N SER A 165 25.83 -8.41 7.55
CA SER A 165 25.51 -6.98 7.69
C SER A 165 24.01 -6.66 7.65
N GLN A 166 23.18 -7.63 7.26
CA GLN A 166 21.72 -7.49 7.20
C GLN A 166 21.00 -8.12 8.40
N ASN A 167 21.72 -8.69 9.37
CA ASN A 167 21.14 -9.46 10.48
C ASN A 167 20.02 -8.71 11.24
N GLU A 168 20.16 -7.40 11.45
CA GLU A 168 19.13 -6.61 12.11
C GLU A 168 17.85 -6.50 11.26
N ALA A 169 17.99 -6.19 9.97
CA ALA A 169 16.87 -6.10 9.03
C ALA A 169 16.17 -7.46 8.87
N ILE A 170 16.93 -8.54 8.74
CA ILE A 170 16.42 -9.92 8.68
C ILE A 170 15.71 -10.28 10.00
N GLY A 171 16.25 -9.85 11.14
CA GLY A 171 15.64 -10.06 12.46
C GLY A 171 14.27 -9.40 12.59
N LYS A 172 14.08 -8.20 12.01
CA LYS A 172 12.80 -7.46 12.05
C LYS A 172 11.67 -8.18 11.29
N VAL A 173 11.93 -8.65 10.07
CA VAL A 173 10.91 -9.36 9.25
C VAL A 173 10.85 -10.87 9.50
N GLY A 174 11.82 -11.40 10.24
CA GLY A 174 12.04 -12.83 10.37
C GLY A 174 12.60 -13.48 9.10
N VAL A 175 13.15 -14.67 9.29
CA VAL A 175 13.78 -15.46 8.22
C VAL A 175 12.79 -15.73 7.07
N SER A 176 11.49 -15.85 7.35
CA SER A 176 10.44 -16.02 6.34
C SER A 176 10.32 -14.84 5.36
N GLY A 177 10.35 -13.59 5.85
CA GLY A 177 10.27 -12.41 5.00
C GLY A 177 11.49 -12.28 4.09
N TRP A 178 12.68 -12.49 4.66
CA TRP A 178 13.93 -12.52 3.90
C TRP A 178 13.94 -13.60 2.81
N PHE A 179 13.46 -14.82 3.10
CA PHE A 179 13.34 -15.87 2.09
C PHE A 179 12.31 -15.55 1.00
N SER A 180 11.24 -14.80 1.33
CA SER A 180 10.27 -14.34 0.33
C SER A 180 10.94 -13.43 -0.70
N TYR A 181 11.74 -12.46 -0.22
CA TYR A 181 12.58 -11.60 -1.07
C TYR A 181 13.52 -12.44 -1.96
N LEU A 182 14.29 -13.37 -1.37
CA LEU A 182 15.20 -14.22 -2.15
C LEU A 182 14.46 -15.03 -3.21
N ASN A 183 13.33 -15.64 -2.84
CA ASN A 183 12.54 -16.43 -3.76
C ASN A 183 12.06 -15.58 -4.93
N ARG A 184 11.48 -14.40 -4.67
CA ARG A 184 10.94 -13.57 -5.75
C ARG A 184 12.01 -12.98 -6.65
N HIS A 185 13.11 -12.46 -6.09
CA HIS A 185 14.12 -11.71 -6.86
C HIS A 185 15.21 -12.57 -7.48
N TYR A 186 15.55 -13.71 -6.86
CA TYR A 186 16.63 -14.58 -7.36
C TYR A 186 16.11 -15.90 -7.93
N ILE A 187 15.00 -16.44 -7.43
CA ILE A 187 14.58 -17.81 -7.76
C ILE A 187 13.49 -17.81 -8.84
N SER A 188 12.34 -17.19 -8.58
CA SER A 188 11.17 -17.24 -9.45
C SER A 188 11.11 -16.08 -10.46
N GLY A 189 11.60 -14.88 -10.12
CA GLY A 189 11.51 -13.69 -10.98
C GLY A 189 12.78 -13.35 -11.75
N ASP A 190 12.67 -12.52 -12.79
CA ASP A 190 13.80 -12.04 -13.59
C ASP A 190 14.48 -10.77 -13.01
N ALA A 191 14.06 -10.33 -11.82
CA ALA A 191 14.48 -9.09 -11.13
C ALA A 191 15.88 -9.14 -10.46
N TRP A 192 16.70 -10.13 -10.77
CA TRP A 192 18.10 -10.17 -10.31
C TRP A 192 18.97 -9.13 -11.04
N LYS A 193 18.49 -8.62 -12.19
CA LYS A 193 19.03 -7.46 -12.90
C LYS A 193 18.45 -6.18 -12.27
N ASP A 194 19.26 -5.12 -12.26
CA ASP A 194 19.08 -3.84 -11.55
C ASP A 194 19.43 -3.82 -10.06
N PRO A 195 20.73 -3.78 -9.71
CA PRO A 195 21.14 -3.04 -8.54
C PRO A 195 21.08 -1.53 -8.87
N LYS A 196 20.22 -0.76 -8.18
CA LYS A 196 20.27 0.71 -8.23
C LYS A 196 21.71 1.17 -7.98
N ASN A 197 22.33 1.86 -8.93
CA ASN A 197 23.59 2.57 -8.76
C ASN A 197 23.72 3.70 -9.80
N PRO A 198 24.12 4.92 -9.41
CA PRO A 198 24.28 5.46 -8.05
C PRO A 198 22.97 6.01 -7.41
N CYS A 199 23.01 6.50 -6.16
CA CYS A 199 21.90 7.17 -5.49
C CYS A 199 21.38 8.35 -6.33
N ASP A 200 20.09 8.36 -6.65
CA ASP A 200 19.49 9.39 -7.51
C ASP A 200 19.59 10.82 -6.93
N LEU A 201 19.55 10.97 -5.60
CA LEU A 201 19.66 12.28 -4.96
C LEU A 201 21.10 12.78 -4.90
N CYS A 202 22.05 11.97 -4.43
CA CYS A 202 23.40 12.43 -4.08
C CYS A 202 24.54 11.88 -4.93
N GLY A 203 24.30 10.86 -5.76
CA GLY A 203 25.34 10.16 -6.50
C GLY A 203 26.15 9.17 -5.66
N GLY A 204 25.84 9.00 -4.37
CA GLY A 204 26.51 8.03 -3.50
C GLY A 204 26.27 6.60 -3.94
N GLU A 205 27.30 5.76 -3.80
CA GLU A 205 27.29 4.36 -4.26
C GLU A 205 27.14 3.34 -3.13
N LYS A 206 27.21 3.80 -1.87
CA LYS A 206 27.19 2.93 -0.70
C LYS A 206 25.83 2.98 -0.01
N PHE A 207 25.28 1.80 0.25
CA PHE A 207 23.98 1.63 0.88
C PHE A 207 24.03 0.58 1.99
N GLU A 208 23.22 0.78 3.03
CA GLU A 208 22.92 -0.24 4.04
C GLU A 208 21.49 -0.77 3.86
N THR A 209 21.24 -2.02 4.23
CA THR A 209 19.88 -2.57 4.25
C THR A 209 19.20 -2.18 5.56
N VAL A 210 18.04 -1.54 5.48
CA VAL A 210 17.33 -1.02 6.66
C VAL A 210 16.20 -1.93 7.11
N PHE A 211 15.41 -2.44 6.16
CA PHE A 211 14.34 -3.41 6.42
C PHE A 211 13.92 -4.11 5.12
N PHE A 212 13.10 -5.15 5.27
CA PHE A 212 12.40 -5.79 4.16
C PHE A 212 10.91 -5.42 4.27
N TYR A 213 10.29 -5.14 3.13
CA TYR A 213 8.88 -4.83 3.04
C TYR A 213 8.22 -5.82 2.09
N GLN A 214 7.36 -6.71 2.61
CA GLN A 214 6.80 -7.82 1.84
C GLN A 214 7.92 -8.67 1.19
N ASP A 215 8.16 -8.49 -0.11
CA ASP A 215 9.22 -9.11 -0.91
C ASP A 215 10.23 -8.09 -1.45
N GLN A 216 10.17 -6.83 -1.05
CA GLN A 216 11.10 -5.76 -1.39
C GLN A 216 12.17 -5.61 -0.31
N LYS A 217 13.37 -5.24 -0.75
CA LYS A 217 14.48 -4.88 0.14
C LYS A 217 14.66 -3.37 0.10
N VAL A 218 14.52 -2.72 1.24
CA VAL A 218 14.71 -1.28 1.36
C VAL A 218 16.12 -1.01 1.85
N VAL A 219 16.80 -0.14 1.11
CA VAL A 219 18.18 0.25 1.36
C VAL A 219 18.27 1.75 1.61
N ARG A 220 19.22 2.17 2.43
CA ARG A 220 19.49 3.57 2.75
C ARG A 220 20.85 3.98 2.24
N CYS A 221 20.91 5.10 1.52
CA CYS A 221 22.17 5.70 1.10
C CYS A 221 22.98 6.16 2.33
N LEU A 222 24.24 5.73 2.44
CA LEU A 222 25.12 6.09 3.56
C LEU A 222 25.61 7.55 3.51
N GLU A 223 25.40 8.26 2.40
CA GLU A 223 25.83 9.65 2.24
C GLU A 223 24.70 10.64 2.55
N CYS A 224 23.53 10.49 1.92
CA CYS A 224 22.42 11.41 2.11
C CYS A 224 21.29 10.89 3.01
N GLY A 225 21.26 9.59 3.33
CA GLY A 225 20.20 8.99 4.14
C GLY A 225 18.90 8.65 3.39
N LEU A 226 18.84 8.83 2.06
CA LEU A 226 17.66 8.49 1.26
C LEU A 226 17.39 6.98 1.31
N GLU A 227 16.18 6.61 1.71
CA GLU A 227 15.67 5.24 1.71
C GLU A 227 14.97 4.95 0.37
N THR A 228 15.27 3.79 -0.21
CA THR A 228 14.80 3.40 -1.54
C THR A 228 14.68 1.89 -1.67
N VAL A 229 13.78 1.42 -2.53
CA VAL A 229 13.68 0.00 -2.86
C VAL A 229 14.87 -0.40 -3.73
N GLU A 230 15.64 -1.42 -3.33
CA GLU A 230 16.87 -1.86 -4.03
C GLU A 230 16.58 -2.34 -5.46
N ARG A 231 15.46 -3.06 -5.62
CA ARG A 231 15.06 -3.73 -6.86
C ARG A 231 13.58 -3.52 -7.11
N LYS A 232 13.23 -3.12 -8.33
CA LYS A 232 11.82 -3.01 -8.69
C LYS A 232 11.12 -4.36 -8.70
N PRO A 233 9.79 -4.37 -8.54
CA PRO A 233 8.95 -5.51 -8.86
C PRO A 233 9.23 -6.08 -10.26
N PRO A 234 9.30 -7.42 -10.43
CA PRO A 234 9.46 -8.05 -11.75
C PRO A 234 8.35 -7.71 -12.75
N GLU A 235 7.14 -7.39 -12.25
CA GLU A 235 5.98 -7.03 -13.07
C GLU A 235 6.03 -5.59 -13.61
N GLY A 236 7.04 -4.81 -13.18
CA GLY A 236 7.19 -3.39 -13.45
C GLY A 236 6.09 -2.51 -12.86
N LEU A 237 6.42 -1.25 -12.64
CA LEU A 237 5.54 -0.21 -12.12
C LEU A 237 5.54 1.01 -13.04
N ASP A 238 5.68 0.76 -14.34
CA ASP A 238 5.85 1.78 -15.35
C ASP A 238 4.91 1.56 -16.54
N ILE A 239 4.88 2.54 -17.44
CA ILE A 239 4.02 2.53 -18.62
C ILE A 239 4.35 1.38 -19.59
N GLN A 240 5.61 0.92 -19.64
CA GLN A 240 6.05 -0.10 -20.59
C GLN A 240 5.52 -1.49 -20.21
N THR A 241 5.25 -1.72 -18.92
CA THR A 241 4.66 -2.98 -18.45
C THR A 241 3.15 -2.99 -18.49
N GLY A 242 2.51 -1.88 -18.88
CA GLY A 242 1.06 -1.72 -18.88
C GLY A 242 0.45 -1.80 -17.48
N TYR A 243 1.27 -1.65 -16.43
CA TYR A 243 0.84 -1.80 -15.04
C TYR A 243 -0.34 -0.90 -14.69
N TYR A 244 -0.30 0.37 -15.12
CA TYR A 244 -1.33 1.37 -14.86
C TYR A 244 -2.59 1.24 -15.75
N ASP A 245 -2.59 0.36 -16.76
CA ASP A 245 -3.78 0.10 -17.61
C ASP A 245 -4.61 -1.11 -17.12
N ARG A 246 -4.12 -1.84 -16.12
CA ARG A 246 -4.82 -2.98 -15.52
C ARG A 246 -6.10 -2.47 -14.82
N ASP A 247 -7.21 -3.18 -15.03
CA ASP A 247 -8.51 -2.80 -14.46
C ASP A 247 -8.46 -2.72 -12.93
N SER A 248 -7.79 -3.67 -12.27
CA SER A 248 -7.60 -3.68 -10.82
C SER A 248 -6.88 -2.42 -10.31
N THR A 249 -5.84 -1.97 -11.01
CA THR A 249 -5.06 -0.78 -10.64
C THR A 249 -5.91 0.49 -10.79
N ILE A 250 -6.71 0.55 -11.85
CA ILE A 250 -7.61 1.68 -12.09
C ILE A 250 -8.73 1.69 -11.05
N GLU A 251 -9.36 0.56 -10.77
CA GLU A 251 -10.40 0.44 -9.75
C GLU A 251 -9.88 0.88 -8.38
N GLU A 252 -8.65 0.50 -8.03
CA GLU A 252 -7.97 0.96 -6.82
C GLU A 252 -7.85 2.49 -6.81
N PHE A 253 -7.27 3.10 -7.85
CA PHE A 253 -7.10 4.56 -7.92
C PHE A 253 -8.43 5.33 -7.86
N ILE A 254 -9.49 4.79 -8.47
CA ILE A 254 -10.83 5.37 -8.41
C ILE A 254 -11.43 5.23 -7.00
N GLY A 255 -11.17 4.10 -6.34
CA GLY A 255 -11.71 3.75 -5.02
C GLY A 255 -11.14 4.57 -3.87
N LEU A 256 -9.97 5.20 -4.03
CA LEU A 256 -9.29 5.97 -2.99
C LEU A 256 -9.97 7.29 -2.59
N GLY A 257 -11.11 7.66 -3.19
CA GLY A 257 -11.90 8.81 -2.76
C GLY A 257 -11.29 10.19 -3.09
N TRP A 258 -10.25 10.23 -3.93
CA TRP A 258 -9.57 11.48 -4.33
C TRP A 258 -10.44 12.46 -5.13
N ARG A 259 -11.61 12.03 -5.57
CA ARG A 259 -12.64 12.86 -6.22
C ARG A 259 -13.66 13.49 -5.27
N ASP A 260 -13.58 13.19 -3.96
CA ASP A 260 -14.48 13.78 -2.97
C ASP A 260 -14.29 15.30 -2.90
N GLU A 261 -15.39 16.05 -2.86
CA GLU A 261 -15.39 17.51 -2.88
C GLU A 261 -14.61 18.10 -1.70
N LYS A 262 -14.68 17.48 -0.51
CA LYS A 262 -13.92 17.96 0.66
C LYS A 262 -12.42 17.71 0.49
N THR A 263 -12.04 16.57 -0.07
CA THR A 263 -10.64 16.24 -0.37
C THR A 263 -10.06 17.21 -1.41
N LEU A 264 -10.81 17.49 -2.48
CA LEU A 264 -10.42 18.46 -3.51
C LEU A 264 -10.30 19.87 -2.93
N GLN A 265 -11.29 20.31 -2.13
CA GLN A 265 -11.25 21.62 -1.49
C GLN A 265 -10.06 21.76 -0.53
N LEU A 266 -9.78 20.73 0.27
CA LEU A 266 -8.63 20.70 1.16
C LEU A 266 -7.32 20.87 0.38
N ARG A 267 -7.15 20.17 -0.74
CA ARG A 267 -5.96 20.31 -1.61
C ARG A 267 -5.82 21.72 -2.17
N ILE A 268 -6.93 22.34 -2.59
CA ILE A 268 -6.93 23.74 -3.06
C ILE A 268 -6.53 24.69 -1.93
N ASP A 269 -7.02 24.48 -0.71
CA ASP A 269 -6.69 25.31 0.45
C ASP A 269 -5.21 25.15 0.86
N LEU A 270 -4.68 23.93 0.81
CA LEU A 270 -3.25 23.65 1.04
C LEU A 270 -2.37 24.30 -0.03
N LEU A 271 -2.77 24.21 -1.30
CA LEU A 271 -2.09 24.88 -2.40
C LEU A 271 -2.05 26.40 -2.19
N LYS A 272 -3.19 27.02 -1.86
CA LYS A 272 -3.25 28.46 -1.53
C LYS A 272 -2.38 28.81 -0.32
N SER A 273 -2.36 27.95 0.70
CA SER A 273 -1.53 28.11 1.89
C SER A 273 -0.03 28.10 1.56
N LEU A 274 0.42 27.26 0.61
CA LEU A 274 1.80 27.27 0.13
C LEU A 274 2.20 28.63 -0.47
N PHE A 275 1.37 29.18 -1.36
CA PHE A 275 1.61 30.50 -1.95
C PHE A 275 1.57 31.61 -0.92
N GLN A 276 0.61 31.57 0.00
CA GLN A 276 0.54 32.53 1.11
C GLN A 276 1.81 32.49 1.97
N LYS A 277 2.31 31.31 2.33
CA LYS A 277 3.55 31.14 3.10
C LYS A 277 4.78 31.65 2.35
N ALA A 278 4.79 31.52 1.03
CA ALA A 278 5.84 32.10 0.19
C ALA A 278 5.80 33.63 0.13
N GLY A 279 4.76 34.29 0.68
CA GLY A 279 4.54 35.73 0.55
C GLY A 279 4.07 36.12 -0.86
N GLU A 280 3.53 35.16 -1.60
CA GLU A 280 3.23 35.30 -3.01
C GLU A 280 1.72 35.33 -3.23
N PRO A 281 1.21 36.22 -4.10
CA PRO A 281 -0.18 36.14 -4.51
C PRO A 281 -0.37 34.82 -5.26
N PHE A 282 -1.39 34.05 -4.86
CA PHE A 282 -1.85 32.93 -5.68
C PHE A 282 -2.23 33.49 -7.06
N PRO A 283 -1.68 33.01 -8.19
CA PRO A 283 -1.87 33.66 -9.49
C PRO A 283 -3.36 33.73 -9.84
N GLN A 284 -3.89 34.94 -10.06
CA GLN A 284 -5.35 35.14 -10.09
C GLN A 284 -5.99 35.19 -11.48
N THR A 285 -5.26 35.30 -12.60
CA THR A 285 -5.86 35.17 -13.95
C THR A 285 -4.84 34.83 -15.06
N HIS A 286 -5.27 34.01 -16.03
CA HIS A 286 -4.62 33.70 -17.33
C HIS A 286 -3.26 32.99 -17.32
N GLY A 287 -2.86 32.37 -16.20
CA GLY A 287 -1.67 31.52 -16.16
C GLY A 287 -1.87 30.17 -16.86
N SER A 288 -0.78 29.50 -17.22
CA SER A 288 -0.78 28.13 -17.75
C SER A 288 -0.31 27.16 -16.67
N ALA A 289 -1.05 26.06 -16.47
CA ALA A 289 -0.71 25.02 -15.51
C ALA A 289 -0.58 23.64 -16.18
N PHE A 290 0.40 22.86 -15.74
CA PHE A 290 0.59 21.48 -16.16
C PHE A 290 0.58 20.53 -14.96
N GLU A 291 -0.22 19.46 -15.01
CA GLU A 291 -0.19 18.40 -13.99
C GLU A 291 0.44 17.12 -14.53
N ILE A 292 1.42 16.62 -13.78
CA ILE A 292 2.09 15.34 -14.01
C ILE A 292 1.37 14.30 -13.17
N GLY A 293 0.87 13.23 -13.80
CA GLY A 293 0.14 12.16 -13.12
C GLY A 293 -1.23 12.63 -12.63
N PHE A 294 -2.04 13.25 -13.49
CA PHE A 294 -3.31 13.85 -13.09
C PHE A 294 -4.39 12.83 -12.69
N GLY A 295 -4.14 11.52 -12.84
CA GLY A 295 -5.09 10.47 -12.52
C GLY A 295 -6.42 10.68 -13.25
N GLN A 296 -7.52 10.75 -12.52
CA GLN A 296 -8.84 11.03 -13.11
C GLN A 296 -9.05 12.48 -13.58
N GLY A 297 -8.14 13.42 -13.24
CA GLY A 297 -8.20 14.81 -13.66
C GLY A 297 -9.10 15.73 -12.83
N HIS A 298 -9.76 15.24 -11.77
CA HIS A 298 -10.64 16.07 -10.94
C HIS A 298 -9.92 17.25 -10.28
N PHE A 299 -8.69 17.05 -9.80
CA PHE A 299 -7.91 18.15 -9.23
C PHE A 299 -7.49 19.16 -10.30
N LEU A 300 -6.99 18.70 -11.47
CA LEU A 300 -6.73 19.55 -12.63
C LEU A 300 -7.95 20.41 -13.02
N LYS A 301 -9.16 19.85 -12.91
CA LYS A 301 -10.41 20.57 -13.17
C LYS A 301 -10.65 21.69 -12.16
N GLU A 302 -10.32 21.49 -10.89
CA GLU A 302 -10.37 22.57 -9.89
C GLU A 302 -9.33 23.66 -10.20
N ILE A 303 -8.14 23.29 -10.69
CA ILE A 303 -7.13 24.27 -11.13
C ILE A 303 -7.63 25.08 -12.34
N GLU A 304 -8.34 24.46 -13.28
CA GLU A 304 -8.99 25.16 -14.40
C GLU A 304 -10.03 26.18 -13.90
N LYS A 305 -10.86 25.79 -12.92
CA LYS A 305 -11.86 26.68 -12.30
C LYS A 305 -11.24 27.88 -11.59
N LEU A 306 -9.98 27.78 -11.15
CA LEU A 306 -9.22 28.91 -10.61
C LEU A 306 -8.70 29.87 -11.71
N GLY A 307 -8.97 29.60 -12.99
CA GLY A 307 -8.67 30.49 -14.10
C GLY A 307 -7.39 30.16 -14.88
N TYR A 308 -6.78 29.00 -14.64
CA TYR A 308 -5.63 28.54 -15.41
C TYR A 308 -6.05 27.88 -16.72
N GLN A 309 -5.22 28.05 -17.75
CA GLN A 309 -5.21 27.16 -18.90
C GLN A 309 -4.49 25.87 -18.49
N VAL A 310 -5.22 24.77 -18.39
CA VAL A 310 -4.70 23.51 -17.88
C VAL A 310 -4.39 22.51 -18.99
N ARG A 311 -3.31 21.76 -18.78
CA ARG A 311 -2.99 20.54 -19.52
C ARG A 311 -2.37 19.55 -18.54
N GLY A 312 -2.32 18.27 -18.88
CA GLY A 312 -1.59 17.30 -18.07
C GLY A 312 -1.12 16.08 -18.84
N MET A 313 -0.36 15.23 -18.16
CA MET A 313 -0.07 13.88 -18.64
C MET A 313 -0.41 12.83 -17.59
N GLU A 314 -0.78 11.65 -18.06
CA GLU A 314 -1.06 10.48 -17.22
C GLU A 314 -0.54 9.22 -17.94
N THR A 315 -0.06 8.25 -17.18
CA THR A 315 0.46 6.98 -17.71
C THR A 315 -0.65 6.04 -18.16
N ALA A 316 -1.81 6.08 -17.49
CA ALA A 316 -2.96 5.22 -17.78
C ALA A 316 -3.84 5.75 -18.94
N PRO A 317 -3.90 5.06 -20.10
CA PRO A 317 -4.70 5.52 -21.24
C PRO A 317 -6.19 5.70 -20.94
N LYS A 318 -6.76 4.82 -20.12
CA LYS A 318 -8.17 4.89 -19.71
C LYS A 318 -8.49 6.14 -18.89
N LEU A 319 -7.55 6.60 -18.05
CA LEU A 319 -7.72 7.82 -17.25
C LEU A 319 -7.61 9.08 -18.11
N VAL A 320 -6.71 9.11 -19.10
CA VAL A 320 -6.64 10.20 -20.09
C VAL A 320 -7.93 10.31 -20.90
N ALA A 321 -8.46 9.17 -21.36
CA ALA A 321 -9.72 9.13 -22.09
C ALA A 321 -10.88 9.66 -21.23
N PHE A 322 -10.97 9.21 -19.97
CA PHE A 322 -11.96 9.72 -19.01
C PHE A 322 -11.87 11.23 -18.82
N ALA A 323 -10.68 11.77 -18.50
CA ALA A 323 -10.51 13.20 -18.27
C ALA A 323 -10.87 14.05 -19.51
N THR A 324 -10.57 13.54 -20.71
CA THR A 324 -10.90 14.21 -21.97
C THR A 324 -12.40 14.20 -22.25
N MET A 325 -13.05 13.03 -22.13
CA MET A 325 -14.46 12.85 -22.50
C MET A 325 -15.42 13.39 -21.46
N GLU A 326 -15.14 13.16 -20.17
CA GLU A 326 -16.07 13.46 -19.08
C GLU A 326 -15.81 14.83 -18.45
N LEU A 327 -14.54 15.26 -18.37
CA LEU A 327 -14.16 16.53 -17.73
C LEU A 327 -13.82 17.63 -18.75
N GLY A 328 -13.69 17.29 -20.04
CA GLY A 328 -13.31 18.22 -21.10
C GLY A 328 -11.89 18.76 -20.96
N LEU A 329 -11.02 18.05 -20.24
CA LEU A 329 -9.63 18.47 -20.00
C LEU A 329 -8.74 18.12 -21.19
N SER A 330 -7.64 18.89 -21.35
CA SER A 330 -6.58 18.55 -22.29
C SER A 330 -5.50 17.72 -21.60
N GLY A 331 -5.16 16.56 -22.15
CA GLY A 331 -4.03 15.77 -21.67
C GLY A 331 -3.60 14.70 -22.66
N TYR A 332 -2.51 14.01 -22.34
CA TYR A 332 -1.96 12.94 -23.17
C TYR A 332 -1.39 11.80 -22.34
N VAL A 333 -1.25 10.64 -22.99
CA VAL A 333 -0.63 9.46 -22.40
C VAL A 333 0.89 9.61 -22.44
N GLY A 334 1.56 9.54 -21.29
CA GLY A 334 3.02 9.67 -21.22
C GLY A 334 3.61 9.41 -19.83
N SER A 335 4.93 9.41 -19.76
CA SER A 335 5.72 9.36 -18.53
C SER A 335 6.66 10.57 -18.43
N VAL A 336 7.33 10.73 -17.29
CA VAL A 336 8.31 11.82 -17.06
C VAL A 336 9.37 11.87 -18.17
N GLU A 337 9.85 10.72 -18.61
CA GLU A 337 10.86 10.58 -19.65
C GLU A 337 10.38 11.12 -21.00
N THR A 338 9.07 11.00 -21.28
CA THR A 338 8.45 11.37 -22.55
C THR A 338 7.80 12.75 -22.54
N ILE A 339 7.97 13.55 -21.48
CA ILE A 339 7.51 14.95 -21.48
C ILE A 339 8.15 15.66 -22.68
N ASP A 340 7.29 16.11 -23.59
CA ASP A 340 7.60 16.86 -24.82
C ASP A 340 6.66 18.07 -24.92
N GLU A 341 6.77 18.94 -23.93
CA GLU A 341 6.00 20.18 -23.83
C GLU A 341 6.84 21.38 -24.26
N THR A 342 6.16 22.47 -24.62
CA THR A 342 6.87 23.67 -25.09
C THR A 342 7.75 24.24 -23.97
N PRO A 343 9.04 24.54 -24.22
CA PRO A 343 9.90 25.15 -23.22
C PRO A 343 9.33 26.47 -22.68
N GLU A 344 9.53 26.73 -21.39
CA GLU A 344 9.08 27.97 -20.72
C GLU A 344 7.60 28.34 -21.01
N SER A 345 6.71 27.35 -21.04
CA SER A 345 5.29 27.54 -21.38
C SER A 345 4.36 27.60 -20.17
N TYR A 346 4.78 27.08 -19.01
CA TYR A 346 3.93 26.97 -17.81
C TYR A 346 4.37 27.92 -16.69
N ASP A 347 3.39 28.46 -15.97
CA ASP A 347 3.57 29.28 -14.77
C ASP A 347 3.53 28.40 -13.50
N LEU A 348 2.76 27.32 -13.55
CA LEU A 348 2.56 26.37 -12.46
C LEU A 348 2.68 24.93 -12.96
N ILE A 349 3.46 24.11 -12.28
CA ILE A 349 3.51 22.67 -12.53
C ILE A 349 3.20 21.93 -11.22
N LEU A 350 2.34 20.93 -11.30
CA LEU A 350 1.85 20.14 -10.17
C LEU A 350 2.26 18.68 -10.35
N ALA A 351 2.73 18.05 -9.28
CA ALA A 351 2.97 16.61 -9.21
C ALA A 351 2.60 16.09 -7.81
N TYR A 352 1.42 15.49 -7.70
CA TYR A 352 0.89 14.98 -6.43
C TYR A 352 0.96 13.46 -6.45
N HIS A 353 1.64 12.86 -5.47
CA HIS A 353 1.83 11.42 -5.37
C HIS A 353 2.43 10.80 -6.64
N VAL A 354 3.45 11.44 -7.18
CA VAL A 354 4.20 10.95 -8.35
C VAL A 354 5.64 10.63 -7.98
N LEU A 355 6.28 11.50 -7.20
CA LEU A 355 7.73 11.50 -7.00
C LEU A 355 8.23 10.16 -6.43
N GLU A 356 7.48 9.56 -5.53
CA GLU A 356 7.78 8.30 -4.85
C GLU A 356 7.74 7.08 -5.76
N HIS A 357 7.04 7.16 -6.89
CA HIS A 357 6.88 6.08 -7.86
C HIS A 357 7.93 6.10 -8.97
N LEU A 358 8.66 7.21 -9.11
CA LEU A 358 9.63 7.37 -10.20
C LEU A 358 10.89 6.54 -9.96
N ASP A 359 11.48 6.03 -11.04
CA ASP A 359 12.77 5.35 -10.97
C ASP A 359 13.88 6.31 -10.55
N HIS A 360 13.85 7.47 -11.19
CA HIS A 360 14.81 8.55 -11.09
C HIS A 360 14.06 9.86 -10.80
N PRO A 361 13.73 10.13 -9.51
CA PRO A 361 13.08 11.38 -9.10
C PRO A 361 13.74 12.64 -9.69
N SER A 362 15.07 12.65 -9.83
CA SER A 362 15.85 13.71 -10.50
C SER A 362 15.30 14.09 -11.89
N ARG A 363 14.85 13.12 -12.69
CA ARG A 363 14.33 13.34 -14.05
C ARG A 363 13.08 14.20 -14.09
N LEU A 364 12.22 14.13 -13.07
CA LEU A 364 11.05 15.01 -12.98
C LEU A 364 11.50 16.46 -12.89
N PHE A 365 12.44 16.77 -12.01
CA PHE A 365 12.94 18.13 -11.84
C PHE A 365 13.66 18.64 -13.09
N GLU A 366 14.47 17.80 -13.74
CA GLU A 366 15.14 18.16 -15.00
C GLU A 366 14.13 18.54 -16.09
N LYS A 367 13.10 17.71 -16.30
CA LYS A 367 12.06 17.92 -17.32
C LYS A 367 11.20 19.14 -17.01
N VAL A 368 10.73 19.25 -15.77
CA VAL A 368 9.91 20.37 -15.30
C VAL A 368 10.66 21.69 -15.42
N SER A 369 11.94 21.72 -15.06
CA SER A 369 12.76 22.93 -15.19
C SER A 369 12.81 23.43 -16.64
N GLY A 370 12.80 22.55 -17.65
CA GLY A 370 12.80 22.96 -19.06
C GLY A 370 11.49 23.63 -19.53
N ILE A 371 10.35 23.14 -19.04
CA ILE A 371 9.02 23.58 -19.53
C ILE A 371 8.39 24.69 -18.66
N LEU A 372 8.93 24.90 -17.45
CA LEU A 372 8.51 25.95 -16.55
C LEU A 372 9.16 27.30 -16.93
N ARG A 373 8.37 28.37 -16.93
CA ARG A 373 8.87 29.74 -17.10
C ARG A 373 9.82 30.14 -15.98
N LYS A 374 10.68 31.12 -16.24
CA LYS A 374 11.47 31.77 -15.18
C LYS A 374 10.53 32.38 -14.13
N GLY A 375 10.83 32.17 -12.86
CA GLY A 375 9.95 32.57 -11.75
C GLY A 375 8.69 31.70 -11.58
N GLY A 376 8.42 30.78 -12.51
CA GLY A 376 7.34 29.80 -12.39
C GLY A 376 7.54 28.87 -11.20
N CYS A 377 6.46 28.23 -10.78
CA CYS A 377 6.41 27.41 -9.58
C CYS A 377 6.17 25.93 -9.88
N LEU A 378 6.90 25.05 -9.20
CA LEU A 378 6.66 23.63 -9.12
C LEU A 378 6.11 23.30 -7.74
N VAL A 379 4.98 22.61 -7.69
CA VAL A 379 4.41 22.05 -6.45
C VAL A 379 4.53 20.54 -6.49
N ILE A 380 5.17 19.97 -5.47
CA ILE A 380 5.23 18.52 -5.25
C ILE A 380 4.55 18.20 -3.93
N GLU A 381 3.63 17.25 -3.95
CA GLU A 381 3.12 16.57 -2.75
C GLU A 381 3.53 15.11 -2.82
N THR A 382 4.15 14.62 -1.75
CA THR A 382 4.61 13.22 -1.67
C THR A 382 4.57 12.77 -0.21
N PRO A 383 4.44 11.45 0.07
CA PRO A 383 4.60 10.93 1.40
C PRO A 383 5.98 11.30 1.98
N VAL A 384 5.97 11.86 3.19
CA VAL A 384 7.20 12.26 3.90
C VAL A 384 7.28 11.59 5.25
N ALA A 385 8.13 10.58 5.37
CA ALA A 385 8.43 9.98 6.65
C ALA A 385 9.80 9.29 6.63
N GLU A 386 10.21 8.81 7.79
CA GLU A 386 11.35 7.89 7.92
C GLU A 386 10.79 6.51 8.25
N LEU A 387 10.65 5.62 7.25
CA LEU A 387 10.07 4.27 7.44
C LEU A 387 10.79 3.52 8.55
N ALA A 388 12.11 3.57 8.57
CA ALA A 388 12.90 2.89 9.58
C ALA A 388 12.64 3.36 11.04
N LYS A 389 12.08 4.56 11.24
CA LYS A 389 11.74 5.09 12.57
C LYS A 389 10.28 4.81 12.97
N MET A 390 9.45 4.34 12.05
CA MET A 390 8.08 3.95 12.39
C MET A 390 8.04 2.64 13.18
N PRO A 391 7.03 2.43 14.04
CA PRO A 391 6.79 1.11 14.64
C PRO A 391 6.64 0.02 13.56
N PHE A 392 7.20 -1.17 13.80
CA PHE A 392 7.23 -2.26 12.79
C PHE A 392 5.84 -2.63 12.25
N ASN A 393 4.81 -2.64 13.10
CA ASN A 393 3.43 -2.87 12.66
C ASN A 393 2.93 -1.82 11.67
N LYS A 394 3.32 -0.55 11.83
CA LYS A 394 3.02 0.53 10.87
C LYS A 394 3.87 0.45 9.60
N GLN A 395 5.08 -0.10 9.68
CA GLN A 395 5.90 -0.36 8.48
C GLN A 395 5.29 -1.44 7.59
N MET A 396 4.54 -2.39 8.17
CA MET A 396 3.93 -3.53 7.49
C MET A 396 2.45 -3.30 7.11
N ASP A 397 1.94 -2.09 7.31
CA ASP A 397 0.53 -1.78 7.09
C ASP A 397 0.36 -0.98 5.80
N ASP A 398 -0.01 -1.68 4.73
CA ASP A 398 -0.34 -1.11 3.41
C ASP A 398 -1.45 -0.04 3.48
N SER A 399 -2.32 -0.08 4.52
CA SER A 399 -3.43 0.87 4.69
C SER A 399 -3.01 2.26 5.18
N ILE A 400 -1.75 2.39 5.61
CA ILE A 400 -1.09 3.66 5.98
C ILE A 400 -0.54 4.34 4.70
N GLY A 401 -0.64 3.68 3.54
CA GLY A 401 -0.28 4.19 2.20
C GLY A 401 1.15 4.72 2.07
N TYR A 402 1.98 4.53 3.08
CA TYR A 402 3.36 4.99 3.14
C TYR A 402 4.32 3.88 2.73
N ALA A 403 4.07 2.66 3.21
CA ALA A 403 4.63 1.44 2.67
C ALA A 403 3.63 0.89 1.64
N ASN A 404 3.51 1.56 0.50
CA ASN A 404 2.82 0.98 -0.64
C ASN A 404 3.87 0.21 -1.46
N TYR A 405 3.53 -1.00 -1.93
CA TYR A 405 4.40 -1.77 -2.83
C TYR A 405 4.82 -0.97 -4.10
N HIS A 406 4.06 0.07 -4.45
CA HIS A 406 4.34 0.98 -5.55
C HIS A 406 5.36 2.08 -5.24
N HIS A 407 5.73 2.32 -3.97
CA HIS A 407 6.68 3.37 -3.58
C HIS A 407 8.11 2.86 -3.73
N LEU A 408 8.86 3.49 -4.62
CA LEU A 408 10.27 3.18 -4.86
C LEU A 408 11.21 4.00 -3.98
N HIS A 409 10.74 5.12 -3.43
CA HIS A 409 11.52 6.04 -2.60
C HIS A 409 10.74 6.48 -1.37
N PHE A 410 11.45 6.65 -0.26
CA PHE A 410 10.88 7.05 1.01
C PHE A 410 11.54 8.36 1.46
N PHE A 411 10.86 9.46 1.16
CA PHE A 411 11.42 10.79 1.34
C PHE A 411 11.23 11.31 2.77
N THR A 412 12.18 12.14 3.19
CA THR A 412 12.00 13.04 4.32
C THR A 412 11.89 14.46 3.76
N PRO A 413 11.36 15.45 4.51
CA PRO A 413 11.32 16.82 4.03
C PRO A 413 12.68 17.36 3.57
N PRO A 414 13.81 17.11 4.30
CA PRO A 414 15.14 17.44 3.79
C PRO A 414 15.49 16.83 2.42
N HIS A 415 15.12 15.57 2.16
CA HIS A 415 15.39 14.94 0.86
C HIS A 415 14.67 15.67 -0.28
N VAL A 416 13.37 15.99 -0.10
CA VAL A 416 12.59 16.70 -1.11
C VAL A 416 13.19 18.08 -1.37
N ARG A 417 13.57 18.84 -0.32
CA ARG A 417 14.23 20.14 -0.48
C ARG A 417 15.54 20.05 -1.26
N GLN A 418 16.38 19.07 -0.96
CA GLN A 418 17.64 18.87 -1.69
C GLN A 418 17.39 18.58 -3.18
N TYR A 419 16.34 17.84 -3.52
CA TYR A 419 15.96 17.64 -4.91
C TYR A 419 15.61 18.96 -5.61
N PHE A 420 14.76 19.81 -5.00
CA PHE A 420 14.47 21.14 -5.54
C PHE A 420 15.75 21.98 -5.73
N GLU A 421 16.57 22.08 -4.69
CA GLU A 421 17.78 22.92 -4.68
C GLU A 421 18.80 22.51 -5.75
N LYS A 422 19.05 21.20 -5.89
CA LYS A 422 19.99 20.66 -6.89
C LYS A 422 19.57 20.91 -8.33
N HIS A 423 18.27 21.09 -8.57
CA HIS A 423 17.72 21.27 -9.92
C HIS A 423 17.32 22.73 -10.19
N GLY A 424 17.89 23.68 -9.44
CA GLY A 424 17.75 25.11 -9.72
C GLY A 424 16.45 25.72 -9.19
N PHE A 425 15.81 25.10 -8.21
CA PHE A 425 14.66 25.66 -7.52
C PHE A 425 15.05 26.20 -6.14
N GLU A 426 14.30 27.20 -5.68
CA GLU A 426 14.29 27.67 -4.30
C GLU A 426 12.97 27.23 -3.65
N VAL A 427 13.04 26.51 -2.53
CA VAL A 427 11.84 26.11 -1.79
C VAL A 427 11.34 27.33 -1.01
N VAL A 428 10.19 27.87 -1.41
CA VAL A 428 9.62 29.11 -0.85
C VAL A 428 8.41 28.85 0.06
N GLY A 429 7.85 27.65 0.04
CA GLY A 429 6.76 27.27 0.92
C GLY A 429 6.68 25.76 1.12
N GLU A 430 6.23 25.34 2.30
CA GLU A 430 5.96 23.94 2.58
C GLU A 430 4.87 23.76 3.66
N TYR A 431 4.30 22.56 3.70
CA TYR A 431 3.49 22.09 4.81
C TYR A 431 3.77 20.61 5.05
N LEU A 432 3.45 20.16 6.27
CA LEU A 432 3.49 18.75 6.64
C LEU A 432 2.13 18.39 7.24
N LEU A 433 1.52 17.34 6.72
CA LEU A 433 0.31 16.74 7.25
C LEU A 433 0.69 15.39 7.84
N TYR A 434 0.36 15.20 9.11
CA TYR A 434 0.53 13.93 9.82
C TYR A 434 -0.86 13.40 10.24
N PRO A 435 -1.76 13.05 9.31
CA PRO A 435 -2.92 12.27 9.70
C PRO A 435 -2.44 10.93 10.29
N ASP A 436 -3.25 10.33 11.15
CA ASP A 436 -2.89 9.12 11.91
C ASP A 436 -2.40 7.94 11.03
N THR A 437 -2.72 8.01 9.73
CA THR A 437 -2.44 6.98 8.73
C THR A 437 -1.52 7.41 7.58
N HIS A 438 -1.31 8.68 7.19
CA HIS A 438 -0.55 8.98 5.95
C HIS A 438 0.25 10.30 6.03
N PRO A 439 1.51 10.29 6.52
CA PRO A 439 2.28 11.51 6.61
C PRO A 439 2.66 12.02 5.20
N THR A 440 2.16 13.19 4.81
CA THR A 440 2.43 13.82 3.51
C THR A 440 3.04 15.21 3.68
N GLY A 441 3.85 15.61 2.70
CA GLY A 441 4.46 16.93 2.65
C GLY A 441 4.24 17.56 1.30
N GLY A 442 3.73 18.79 1.30
CA GLY A 442 3.63 19.62 0.11
C GLY A 442 4.74 20.66 0.09
N PHE A 443 5.40 20.82 -1.04
CA PHE A 443 6.53 21.73 -1.24
C PHE A 443 6.28 22.60 -2.47
N LEU A 444 6.52 23.90 -2.32
CA LEU A 444 6.45 24.89 -3.38
C LEU A 444 7.87 25.37 -3.70
N GLY A 445 8.37 24.99 -4.88
CA GLY A 445 9.66 25.43 -5.40
C GLY A 445 9.50 26.46 -6.50
N ARG A 446 10.20 27.58 -6.39
CA ARG A 446 10.32 28.61 -7.43
C ARG A 446 11.55 28.35 -8.28
N LYS A 447 11.40 28.35 -9.60
CA LYS A 447 12.55 28.25 -10.51
C LYS A 447 13.39 29.52 -10.43
N LYS A 448 14.68 29.37 -10.09
CA LYS A 448 15.63 30.48 -10.00
C LYS A 448 15.78 31.17 -11.36
N GLU A 449 15.91 32.49 -11.36
CA GLU A 449 16.06 33.28 -12.60
C GLU A 449 17.43 33.10 -13.27
N THR A 450 18.42 32.54 -12.55
CA THR A 450 19.77 32.31 -13.04
C THR A 450 20.25 30.91 -12.63
N VAL A 451 20.63 30.09 -13.61
CA VAL A 451 21.41 28.86 -13.37
C VAL A 451 22.85 29.34 -13.15
N ILE A 452 23.38 29.18 -11.94
CA ILE A 452 24.79 29.50 -11.63
C ILE A 452 25.69 28.41 -12.22
#